data_AF-F9PQ52-F1
#
_entry.id   AF-F9PQ52-F1
#
_cell.length_a   1.000
_cell.length_b   1.000
_cell.length_c   1.000
_cell.angle_alpha   90.00
_cell.angle_beta   90.00
_cell.angle_gamma   90.00
#
_symmetry.space_group_name_H-M   'P 1'
#
loop_
_entity.id
_entity.type
_entity.pdbx_description
1 polymer ?
#
loop_
_entity_poly.entity_id
_entity_poly.type
_entity_poly.pdbx_seq_one_letter_code
_entity_poly.pdbx_strand_id
1 'polypeptide(L)'
;MNGILDLLTDYTFMMIALGSGLLGFLSGIMGVYVTVKKQGLICDAISHSTLPGVCIAFMVLGIKNLEFLLLGAFIAGVIAALLIFGIDLKSKVKFDSALAIVLSTFFGLGIVLLALIQRKANTNQAGLDKFIFGQAAAFLKKDIYFLIGIIILVLFVILLFWKELKLFSFDPEFAQTKGFSINLMTGILIVLLVISIVMGIQSVGVILMSTMLIAPPVAARQWTDKFNIMMILSGIFGAFSGITGSFISMYYKGLSTGPVIAIVASLIVFFSILFSPKKGILFSKKRTMQGGTK
;
A
#
# COMPACT_ATOMS: atom_id res chain seq x y z
N MET A 1 28.42 -12.61 17.69
CA MET A 1 28.20 -12.97 16.27
C MET A 1 27.25 -14.17 16.07
N ASN A 2 26.72 -14.79 17.14
CA ASN A 2 25.74 -15.89 17.06
C ASN A 2 24.27 -15.42 17.06
N GLY A 3 23.98 -14.21 17.55
CA GLY A 3 22.60 -13.71 17.62
C GLY A 3 21.92 -13.41 16.29
N ILE A 4 22.67 -13.20 15.19
CA ILE A 4 22.09 -12.98 13.85
C ILE A 4 21.70 -14.32 13.20
N LEU A 5 22.51 -15.37 13.40
CA LEU A 5 22.23 -16.72 12.90
C LEU A 5 21.08 -17.39 13.68
N ASP A 6 20.99 -17.16 14.99
CA ASP A 6 19.84 -17.60 15.81
C ASP A 6 18.55 -16.87 15.41
N LEU A 7 18.62 -15.59 15.05
CA LEU A 7 17.44 -14.83 14.61
C LEU A 7 16.96 -15.24 13.21
N LEU A 8 17.89 -15.60 12.31
CA LEU A 8 17.57 -16.09 10.96
C LEU A 8 16.97 -17.51 10.97
N THR A 9 17.24 -18.29 12.02
CA THR A 9 16.68 -19.64 12.20
C THR A 9 15.41 -19.65 13.05
N ASP A 10 15.07 -18.53 13.70
CA ASP A 10 13.81 -18.40 14.43
C ASP A 10 12.62 -18.45 13.45
N TYR A 11 11.79 -19.44 13.67
CA TYR A 11 10.58 -19.69 12.91
C TYR A 11 9.65 -18.45 12.88
N THR A 12 9.61 -17.69 13.98
CA THR A 12 8.79 -16.48 14.09
C THR A 12 9.34 -15.38 13.20
N PHE A 13 10.66 -15.18 13.19
CA PHE A 13 11.30 -14.19 12.32
C PHE A 13 11.04 -14.48 10.85
N MET A 14 11.21 -15.74 10.43
CA MET A 14 11.06 -16.14 9.04
C MET A 14 9.63 -15.88 8.54
N MET A 15 8.62 -16.16 9.36
CA MET A 15 7.23 -15.90 9.01
C MET A 15 6.94 -14.40 8.88
N ILE A 16 7.44 -13.57 9.80
CA ILE A 16 7.26 -12.10 9.75
C ILE A 16 7.98 -11.51 8.54
N ALA A 17 9.23 -11.91 8.29
CA ALA A 17 10.04 -11.42 7.18
C ALA A 17 9.46 -11.83 5.82
N LEU A 18 8.96 -13.06 5.69
CA LEU A 18 8.26 -13.52 4.49
C LEU A 18 6.94 -12.77 4.29
N GLY A 19 6.12 -12.61 5.33
CA GLY A 19 4.84 -11.90 5.26
C GLY A 19 5.00 -10.44 4.85
N SER A 20 5.92 -9.72 5.51
CA SER A 20 6.20 -8.31 5.19
C SER A 20 6.88 -8.13 3.84
N GLY A 21 7.76 -9.06 3.44
CA GLY A 21 8.39 -9.06 2.13
C GLY A 21 7.38 -9.28 0.99
N LEU A 22 6.49 -10.25 1.15
CA LEU A 22 5.43 -10.53 0.18
C LEU A 22 4.42 -9.38 0.06
N LEU A 23 4.05 -8.75 1.18
CA LEU A 23 3.22 -7.54 1.18
C LEU A 23 3.92 -6.35 0.55
N GLY A 24 5.20 -6.16 0.84
CA GLY A 24 6.03 -5.14 0.20
C GLY A 24 6.10 -5.35 -1.31
N PHE A 25 6.24 -6.60 -1.76
CA PHE A 25 6.21 -6.95 -3.17
C PHE A 25 4.88 -6.59 -3.84
N LEU A 26 3.75 -7.01 -3.24
CA LEU A 26 2.41 -6.73 -3.73
C LEU A 26 2.13 -5.22 -3.81
N SER A 27 2.40 -4.51 -2.72
CA SER A 27 2.18 -3.07 -2.62
C SER A 27 3.09 -2.28 -3.58
N GLY A 28 4.33 -2.72 -3.78
CA GLY A 28 5.23 -2.16 -4.78
C GLY A 28 4.71 -2.33 -6.21
N ILE A 29 4.16 -3.49 -6.57
CA ILE A 29 3.58 -3.73 -7.90
C ILE A 29 2.34 -2.85 -8.13
N MET A 30 1.40 -2.87 -7.19
CA MET A 30 0.17 -2.09 -7.29
C MET A 30 0.43 -0.58 -7.28
N GLY A 31 1.41 -0.15 -6.49
CA GLY A 31 1.84 1.24 -6.42
C GLY A 31 2.36 1.82 -7.74
N VAL A 32 2.88 0.99 -8.65
CA VAL A 32 3.36 1.42 -9.97
C VAL A 32 2.22 2.02 -10.79
N TYR A 33 1.05 1.37 -10.79
CA TYR A 33 -0.12 1.84 -11.54
C TYR A 33 -0.58 3.23 -11.07
N VAL A 34 -0.65 3.41 -9.76
CA VAL A 34 -1.07 4.68 -9.14
C VAL A 34 -0.04 5.78 -9.38
N THR A 35 1.24 5.45 -9.27
CA THR A 35 2.35 6.38 -9.44
C THR A 35 2.47 6.86 -10.90
N VAL A 36 2.28 5.96 -11.86
CA VAL A 36 2.27 6.32 -13.29
C VAL A 36 1.12 7.28 -13.59
N LYS A 37 -0.06 7.05 -13.01
CA LYS A 37 -1.23 7.94 -13.10
C LYS A 37 -1.13 9.24 -12.30
N LYS A 38 -0.05 9.45 -11.52
CA LYS A 38 0.13 10.59 -10.62
C LYS A 38 -0.98 10.71 -9.55
N GLN A 39 -1.62 9.60 -9.19
CA GLN A 39 -2.74 9.56 -8.24
C GLN A 39 -2.32 9.01 -6.87
N GLY A 40 -1.06 9.22 -6.44
CA GLY A 40 -0.49 8.61 -5.23
C GLY A 40 -1.32 8.82 -3.96
N LEU A 41 -1.92 10.02 -3.83
CA LEU A 41 -2.76 10.38 -2.69
C LEU A 41 -3.99 9.48 -2.52
N ILE A 42 -4.47 8.81 -3.58
CA ILE A 42 -5.67 7.97 -3.47
C ILE A 42 -5.45 6.78 -2.55
N CYS A 43 -4.21 6.26 -2.49
CA CYS A 43 -3.84 5.18 -1.58
C CYS A 43 -4.02 5.61 -0.12
N ASP A 44 -3.66 6.85 0.19
CA ASP A 44 -3.77 7.42 1.54
C ASP A 44 -5.24 7.59 1.93
N ALA A 45 -6.04 8.20 1.04
CA ALA A 45 -7.47 8.38 1.25
C ALA A 45 -8.22 7.05 1.45
N ILE A 46 -7.94 6.05 0.62
CA ILE A 46 -8.59 4.73 0.74
C ILE A 46 -8.17 4.04 2.04
N SER A 47 -6.87 4.07 2.39
CA SER A 47 -6.36 3.43 3.62
C SER A 47 -7.08 3.98 4.85
N HIS A 48 -7.11 5.29 5.04
CA HIS A 48 -7.81 5.92 6.16
C HIS A 48 -9.33 5.72 6.13
N SER A 49 -9.92 5.60 4.94
CA SER A 49 -11.35 5.33 4.80
C SER A 49 -11.75 3.90 5.13
N THR A 50 -10.79 2.97 5.26
CA THR A 50 -11.09 1.59 5.68
C THR A 50 -11.36 1.45 7.19
N LEU A 51 -10.83 2.37 8.02
CA LEU A 51 -11.00 2.38 9.48
C LEU A 51 -12.45 2.33 9.97
N PRO A 52 -13.39 3.18 9.47
CA PRO A 52 -14.79 3.07 9.86
C PRO A 52 -15.38 1.70 9.50
N GLY A 53 -14.97 1.09 8.40
CA GLY A 53 -15.41 -0.27 8.01
C GLY A 53 -15.01 -1.33 9.02
N VAL A 54 -13.77 -1.28 9.52
CA VAL A 54 -13.28 -2.19 10.58
C VAL A 54 -14.10 -1.99 11.86
N CYS A 55 -14.35 -0.73 12.24
CA CYS A 55 -15.09 -0.40 13.46
C CYS A 55 -16.55 -0.88 13.38
N ILE A 56 -17.22 -0.65 12.25
CA ILE A 56 -18.60 -1.10 12.03
C ILE A 56 -18.67 -2.64 12.04
N ALA A 57 -17.77 -3.31 11.34
CA ALA A 57 -17.72 -4.79 11.33
C ALA A 57 -17.54 -5.35 12.75
N PHE A 58 -16.67 -4.74 13.56
CA PHE A 58 -16.48 -5.12 14.95
C PHE A 58 -17.74 -4.91 15.80
N MET A 59 -18.44 -3.77 15.64
CA MET A 59 -19.66 -3.45 16.39
C MET A 59 -20.83 -4.39 16.06
N VAL A 60 -20.98 -4.79 14.80
CA VAL A 60 -22.08 -5.66 14.36
C VAL A 60 -21.89 -7.10 14.83
N LEU A 61 -20.66 -7.63 14.73
CA LEU A 61 -20.40 -9.04 15.01
C LEU A 61 -20.03 -9.31 16.47
N GLY A 62 -19.47 -8.33 17.19
CA GLY A 62 -19.01 -8.50 18.57
C GLY A 62 -17.87 -9.51 18.77
N ILE A 63 -17.33 -10.08 17.69
CA ILE A 63 -16.30 -11.13 17.68
C ILE A 63 -15.06 -10.62 16.93
N LYS A 64 -13.86 -10.94 17.45
CA LYS A 64 -12.56 -10.59 16.84
C LYS A 64 -12.14 -11.55 15.71
N ASN A 65 -13.03 -11.84 14.78
CA ASN A 65 -12.66 -12.63 13.61
C ASN A 65 -12.00 -11.74 12.56
N LEU A 66 -10.70 -11.93 12.39
CA LEU A 66 -9.84 -11.17 11.47
C LEU A 66 -10.43 -11.06 10.06
N GLU A 67 -10.98 -12.16 9.54
CA GLU A 67 -11.56 -12.26 8.20
C GLU A 67 -12.75 -11.30 8.00
N PHE A 68 -13.62 -11.17 9.01
CA PHE A 68 -14.76 -10.26 8.94
C PHE A 68 -14.35 -8.79 9.10
N LEU A 69 -13.33 -8.51 9.93
CA LEU A 69 -12.77 -7.16 10.04
C LEU A 69 -12.15 -6.71 8.72
N LEU A 70 -11.41 -7.61 8.04
CA LEU A 70 -10.86 -7.35 6.71
C LEU A 70 -11.98 -7.16 5.66
N LEU A 71 -13.05 -7.94 5.73
CA LEU A 71 -14.20 -7.79 4.84
C LEU A 71 -14.86 -6.41 5.02
N GLY A 72 -15.04 -5.96 6.27
CA GLY A 72 -15.53 -4.62 6.58
C GLY A 72 -14.62 -3.51 6.05
N ALA A 73 -13.30 -3.67 6.22
CA ALA A 73 -12.29 -2.76 5.67
C ALA A 73 -12.37 -2.68 4.15
N PHE A 74 -12.51 -3.83 3.48
CA PHE A 74 -12.65 -3.93 2.03
C PHE A 74 -13.90 -3.22 1.52
N ILE A 75 -15.07 -3.50 2.12
CA ILE A 75 -16.33 -2.87 1.72
C ILE A 75 -16.24 -1.35 1.88
N ALA A 76 -15.76 -0.86 3.02
CA ALA A 76 -15.60 0.58 3.24
C ALA A 76 -14.59 1.21 2.28
N GLY A 77 -13.46 0.55 1.99
CA GLY A 77 -12.47 1.00 1.03
C GLY A 77 -13.01 1.10 -0.40
N VAL A 78 -13.80 0.10 -0.84
CA VAL A 78 -14.47 0.14 -2.15
C VAL A 78 -15.50 1.26 -2.21
N ILE A 79 -16.33 1.42 -1.18
CA ILE A 79 -17.31 2.52 -1.11
C ILE A 79 -16.61 3.88 -1.18
N ALA A 80 -15.54 4.06 -0.41
CA ALA A 80 -14.78 5.31 -0.41
C ALA A 80 -14.17 5.59 -1.79
N ALA A 81 -13.55 4.60 -2.44
CA ALA A 81 -13.02 4.74 -3.78
C ALA A 81 -14.13 5.11 -4.79
N LEU A 82 -15.28 4.42 -4.76
CA LEU A 82 -16.42 4.72 -5.63
C LEU A 82 -16.96 6.14 -5.40
N LEU A 83 -16.96 6.63 -4.16
CA LEU A 83 -17.34 8.01 -3.86
C LEU A 83 -16.32 9.01 -4.43
N ILE A 84 -15.02 8.75 -4.27
CA ILE A 84 -13.96 9.62 -4.82
C ILE A 84 -14.12 9.76 -6.34
N PHE A 85 -14.15 8.64 -7.06
CA PHE A 85 -14.30 8.65 -8.52
C PHE A 85 -15.68 9.10 -8.98
N GLY A 86 -16.73 8.82 -8.20
CA GLY A 86 -18.09 9.27 -8.50
C GLY A 86 -18.24 10.79 -8.39
N ILE A 87 -17.60 11.41 -7.39
CA ILE A 87 -17.55 12.86 -7.23
C ILE A 87 -16.74 13.48 -8.37
N ASP A 88 -15.59 12.91 -8.71
CA ASP A 88 -14.74 13.39 -9.81
C ASP A 88 -15.47 13.37 -11.16
N LEU A 89 -16.23 12.31 -11.45
CA LEU A 89 -16.96 12.17 -12.71
C LEU A 89 -18.21 13.05 -12.81
N LYS A 90 -18.93 13.25 -11.69
CA LYS A 90 -20.25 13.93 -11.70
C LYS A 90 -20.19 15.40 -11.28
N SER A 91 -19.11 15.83 -10.63
CA SER A 91 -18.99 17.18 -10.06
C SER A 91 -17.92 18.00 -10.80
N LYS A 92 -17.97 19.33 -10.63
CA LYS A 92 -16.91 20.26 -11.09
C LYS A 92 -15.76 20.39 -10.09
N VAL A 93 -15.78 19.59 -9.03
CA VAL A 93 -14.81 19.60 -7.95
C VAL A 93 -13.54 18.90 -8.42
N LYS A 94 -12.36 19.46 -8.10
CA LYS A 94 -11.08 18.84 -8.44
C LYS A 94 -10.93 17.49 -7.75
N PHE A 95 -10.30 16.53 -8.42
CA PHE A 95 -10.00 15.20 -7.87
C PHE A 95 -9.37 15.25 -6.46
N ASP A 96 -8.39 16.14 -6.25
CA ASP A 96 -7.73 16.30 -4.94
C ASP A 96 -8.70 16.79 -3.83
N SER A 97 -9.69 17.60 -4.19
CA SER A 97 -10.72 18.05 -3.26
C SER A 97 -11.72 16.95 -2.94
N ALA A 98 -12.12 16.14 -3.94
CA ALA A 98 -12.97 14.96 -3.71
C ALA A 98 -12.28 13.98 -2.75
N LEU A 99 -10.98 13.77 -2.96
CA LEU A 99 -10.14 12.94 -2.11
C LEU A 99 -10.10 13.45 -0.66
N ALA A 100 -9.85 14.75 -0.46
CA ALA A 100 -9.79 15.36 0.86
C ALA A 100 -11.12 15.28 1.63
N ILE A 101 -12.25 15.48 0.93
CA ILE A 101 -13.60 15.40 1.51
C ILE A 101 -13.86 13.97 2.00
N VAL A 102 -13.69 12.97 1.12
CA VAL A 102 -13.96 11.56 1.48
C VAL A 102 -13.05 11.10 2.60
N LEU A 103 -11.74 11.39 2.50
CA LEU A 103 -10.76 11.11 3.55
C LEU A 103 -11.20 11.68 4.91
N SER A 104 -11.49 12.98 4.96
CA SER A 104 -11.82 13.66 6.22
C SER A 104 -13.11 13.13 6.85
N THR A 105 -14.14 12.90 6.04
CA THR A 105 -15.43 12.37 6.52
C THR A 105 -15.29 10.94 7.02
N PHE A 106 -14.70 10.03 6.24
CA PHE A 106 -14.58 8.63 6.64
C PHE A 106 -13.62 8.46 7.80
N PHE A 107 -12.48 9.16 7.80
CA PHE A 107 -11.54 9.11 8.90
C PHE A 107 -12.16 9.66 10.19
N GLY A 108 -12.82 10.81 10.13
CA GLY A 108 -13.54 11.39 11.26
C GLY A 108 -14.61 10.46 11.82
N LEU A 109 -15.42 9.84 10.94
CA LEU A 109 -16.39 8.82 11.33
C LEU A 109 -15.72 7.60 11.99
N GLY A 110 -14.61 7.14 11.43
CA GLY A 110 -13.83 6.02 11.98
C GLY A 110 -13.31 6.31 13.38
N ILE A 111 -12.77 7.51 13.62
CA ILE A 111 -12.29 7.92 14.95
C ILE A 111 -13.44 8.06 15.95
N VAL A 112 -14.59 8.61 15.56
CA VAL A 112 -15.77 8.68 16.44
C VAL A 112 -16.26 7.27 16.80
N LEU A 113 -16.37 6.37 15.82
CA LEU A 113 -16.76 4.98 16.06
C LEU A 113 -15.76 4.28 16.97
N LEU A 114 -14.46 4.46 16.73
CA LEU A 114 -13.40 3.92 17.58
C LEU A 114 -13.53 4.44 19.02
N ALA A 115 -13.75 5.73 19.21
CA ALA A 115 -13.95 6.34 20.53
C ALA A 115 -15.20 5.81 21.24
N LEU A 116 -16.29 5.55 20.50
CA LEU A 116 -17.51 4.94 21.05
C LEU A 116 -17.26 3.49 21.48
N ILE A 117 -16.53 2.71 20.69
CA ILE A 117 -16.12 1.34 21.03
C ILE A 117 -15.23 1.34 22.29
N GLN A 118 -14.28 2.29 22.36
CA GLN A 118 -13.40 2.48 23.51
C GLN A 118 -14.16 2.89 24.78
N ARG A 119 -15.27 3.64 24.65
CA ARG A 119 -16.11 4.01 25.80
C ARG A 119 -17.07 2.91 26.26
N LYS A 120 -17.51 2.01 25.37
CA LYS A 120 -18.61 1.06 25.66
C LYS A 120 -18.18 -0.34 26.16
N ALA A 121 -16.95 -0.80 25.95
CA ALA A 121 -16.66 -2.24 26.03
C ALA A 121 -15.63 -2.66 27.09
N ASN A 122 -16.09 -3.48 28.05
CA ASN A 122 -15.34 -4.49 28.77
C ASN A 122 -14.21 -5.12 27.91
N THR A 123 -12.99 -5.22 28.47
CA THR A 123 -11.84 -6.16 28.26
C THR A 123 -11.48 -6.68 26.85
N ASN A 124 -12.40 -6.77 25.90
CA ASN A 124 -12.21 -7.15 24.49
C ASN A 124 -11.69 -6.00 23.59
N GLN A 125 -11.34 -4.83 24.13
CA GLN A 125 -10.81 -3.69 23.37
C GLN A 125 -9.35 -3.84 22.91
N ALA A 126 -8.60 -4.79 23.48
CA ALA A 126 -7.19 -4.97 23.15
C ALA A 126 -7.01 -5.39 21.69
N GLY A 127 -6.57 -4.45 20.84
CA GLY A 127 -6.05 -4.74 19.50
C GLY A 127 -6.45 -3.81 18.35
N LEU A 128 -7.44 -2.92 18.51
CA LEU A 128 -7.80 -1.99 17.42
C LEU A 128 -6.72 -0.92 17.17
N ASP A 129 -6.04 -0.44 18.21
CA ASP A 129 -4.89 0.48 18.05
C ASP A 129 -3.74 -0.18 17.26
N LYS A 130 -3.64 -1.51 17.35
CA LYS A 130 -2.65 -2.30 16.58
C LYS A 130 -2.95 -2.29 15.08
N PHE A 131 -4.20 -2.09 14.65
CA PHE A 131 -4.54 -1.93 13.23
C PHE A 131 -4.08 -0.58 12.68
N ILE A 132 -4.07 0.47 13.50
CA ILE A 132 -3.65 1.81 13.08
C ILE A 132 -2.14 1.86 12.85
N PHE A 133 -1.36 1.30 13.79
CA PHE A 133 0.10 1.34 13.77
C PHE A 133 0.78 0.10 13.18
N GLY A 134 0.00 -0.94 12.86
CA GLY A 134 0.48 -2.22 12.35
C GLY A 134 1.13 -3.08 13.44
N GLN A 135 0.97 -4.40 13.33
CA GLN A 135 1.76 -5.36 14.10
C GLN A 135 2.08 -6.57 13.23
N ALA A 136 3.24 -6.54 12.57
CA ALA A 136 3.70 -7.69 11.78
C ALA A 136 4.04 -8.90 12.67
N ALA A 137 4.21 -8.70 13.98
CA ALA A 137 4.46 -9.76 14.97
C ALA A 137 3.34 -10.81 15.11
N ALA A 138 2.23 -10.67 14.38
CA ALA A 138 1.05 -11.53 14.49
C ALA A 138 0.87 -12.52 13.31
N PHE A 139 1.82 -12.63 12.37
CA PHE A 139 1.66 -13.56 11.24
C PHE A 139 1.70 -15.03 11.68
N LEU A 140 0.59 -15.75 11.52
CA LEU A 140 0.54 -17.21 11.59
C LEU A 140 0.77 -17.84 10.22
N LYS A 141 1.10 -19.15 10.19
CA LYS A 141 1.17 -19.94 8.93
C LYS A 141 -0.05 -19.71 8.04
N LYS A 142 -1.25 -19.75 8.65
CA LYS A 142 -2.53 -19.59 7.94
C LYS A 142 -2.59 -18.27 7.17
N ASP A 143 -2.12 -17.19 7.80
CA ASP A 143 -2.19 -15.85 7.23
C ASP A 143 -1.26 -15.72 6.02
N ILE A 144 -0.09 -16.37 6.06
CA ILE A 144 0.86 -16.38 4.93
C ILE A 144 0.31 -17.17 3.74
N TYR A 145 -0.30 -18.34 3.96
CA TYR A 145 -0.94 -19.07 2.87
C TYR A 145 -2.09 -18.27 2.25
N PHE A 146 -2.90 -17.61 3.08
CA PHE A 146 -3.96 -16.72 2.63
C PHE A 146 -3.40 -15.55 1.81
N LEU A 147 -2.30 -14.96 2.28
CA LEU A 147 -1.60 -13.87 1.62
C LEU A 147 -1.04 -14.28 0.25
N ILE A 148 -0.39 -15.45 0.17
CA ILE A 148 0.12 -16.01 -1.08
C ILE A 148 -1.03 -16.23 -2.06
N GLY A 149 -2.16 -16.79 -1.61
CA GLY A 149 -3.36 -16.96 -2.44
C GLY A 149 -3.85 -15.65 -3.04
N ILE A 150 -3.90 -14.58 -2.24
CA ILE A 150 -4.31 -13.25 -2.71
C ILE A 150 -3.28 -12.65 -3.67
N ILE A 151 -1.99 -12.78 -3.39
CA ILE A 151 -0.94 -12.31 -4.31
C ILE A 151 -1.06 -13.00 -5.66
N ILE A 152 -1.25 -14.33 -5.68
CA ILE A 152 -1.45 -15.09 -6.91
C ILE A 152 -2.69 -14.59 -7.64
N LEU A 153 -3.80 -14.38 -6.94
CA LEU A 153 -5.03 -13.83 -7.52
C LEU A 153 -4.81 -12.46 -8.15
N VAL A 154 -4.16 -11.53 -7.43
CA VAL A 154 -3.89 -10.17 -7.92
C VAL A 154 -2.96 -10.21 -9.13
N LEU A 155 -1.88 -10.97 -9.07
CA LEU A 155 -0.95 -11.14 -10.19
C LEU A 155 -1.63 -11.80 -11.40
N PHE A 156 -2.50 -12.78 -11.18
CA PHE A 156 -3.26 -13.43 -12.23
C PHE A 156 -4.18 -12.44 -12.95
N VAL A 157 -4.92 -11.61 -12.21
CA VAL A 157 -5.77 -10.57 -12.80
C VAL A 157 -4.93 -9.52 -13.54
N ILE A 158 -3.78 -9.12 -12.99
CA ILE A 158 -2.85 -8.20 -13.65
C ILE A 158 -2.32 -8.78 -14.96
N LEU A 159 -1.96 -10.07 -14.98
CA LEU A 159 -1.48 -10.75 -16.19
C LEU A 159 -2.58 -10.90 -17.24
N LEU A 160 -3.80 -11.23 -16.80
CA LEU A 160 -4.97 -11.37 -17.68
C LEU A 160 -5.34 -10.05 -18.34
N PHE A 161 -5.32 -8.94 -17.58
CA PHE A 161 -5.60 -7.59 -18.09
C PHE A 161 -4.33 -6.76 -18.34
N TRP A 162 -3.19 -7.41 -18.64
CA TRP A 162 -1.89 -6.72 -18.71
C TRP A 162 -1.87 -5.61 -19.75
N LYS A 163 -2.46 -5.87 -20.93
CA LYS A 163 -2.44 -4.94 -22.06
C LYS A 163 -3.39 -3.77 -21.78
N GLU A 164 -4.55 -4.07 -21.22
CA GLU A 164 -5.64 -3.16 -20.91
C GLU A 164 -5.25 -2.20 -19.79
N LEU A 165 -4.78 -2.73 -18.65
CA LEU A 165 -4.34 -1.92 -17.51
C LEU A 165 -3.12 -1.07 -17.86
N LYS A 166 -2.18 -1.61 -18.65
CA LYS A 166 -1.03 -0.85 -19.12
C LYS A 166 -1.48 0.32 -20.00
N LEU A 167 -2.33 0.07 -21.00
CA LEU A 167 -2.81 1.12 -21.89
C LEU A 167 -3.57 2.20 -21.11
N PHE A 168 -4.51 1.78 -20.27
CA PHE A 168 -5.32 2.64 -19.42
C PHE A 168 -4.49 3.47 -18.42
N SER A 169 -3.33 2.97 -17.99
CA SER A 169 -2.42 3.70 -17.10
C SER A 169 -1.63 4.81 -17.78
N PHE A 170 -1.34 4.69 -19.07
CA PHE A 170 -0.60 5.70 -19.82
C PHE A 170 -1.51 6.67 -20.55
N ASP A 171 -2.58 6.17 -21.16
CA ASP A 171 -3.49 6.96 -21.98
C ASP A 171 -4.93 6.40 -21.90
N PRO A 172 -5.77 6.93 -20.99
CA PRO A 172 -7.17 6.55 -20.90
C PRO A 172 -7.98 6.88 -22.16
N GLU A 173 -7.66 7.96 -22.88
CA GLU A 173 -8.41 8.37 -24.08
C GLU A 173 -8.12 7.43 -25.26
N PHE A 174 -6.85 7.08 -25.46
CA PHE A 174 -6.46 6.08 -26.46
C PHE A 174 -6.96 4.67 -26.12
N ALA A 175 -7.13 4.34 -24.84
CA ALA A 175 -7.78 3.09 -24.46
C ALA A 175 -9.27 3.07 -24.89
N GLN A 176 -9.98 4.19 -24.80
CA GLN A 176 -11.37 4.30 -25.26
C GLN A 176 -11.50 4.13 -26.78
N THR A 177 -10.59 4.71 -27.56
CA THR A 177 -10.63 4.56 -29.03
C THR A 177 -10.39 3.13 -29.48
N LYS A 178 -9.70 2.31 -28.67
CA LYS A 178 -9.55 0.87 -28.85
C LYS A 178 -10.75 0.04 -28.36
N GLY A 179 -11.80 0.66 -27.84
CA GLY A 179 -13.01 -0.01 -27.37
C GLY A 179 -12.94 -0.54 -25.94
N PHE A 180 -11.93 -0.16 -25.14
CA PHE A 180 -11.88 -0.55 -23.73
C PHE A 180 -12.76 0.36 -22.88
N SER A 181 -13.57 -0.24 -22.01
CA SER A 181 -14.37 0.51 -21.03
C SER A 181 -13.48 1.06 -19.92
N ILE A 182 -13.41 2.39 -19.82
CA ILE A 182 -12.71 3.09 -18.72
C ILE A 182 -13.26 2.66 -17.37
N ASN A 183 -14.58 2.58 -17.24
CA ASN A 183 -15.23 2.29 -15.96
C ASN A 183 -14.84 0.90 -15.46
N LEU A 184 -14.76 -0.07 -16.37
CA LEU A 184 -14.35 -1.44 -16.02
C LEU A 184 -12.88 -1.49 -15.59
N MET A 185 -11.98 -0.84 -16.33
CA MET A 185 -10.55 -0.79 -15.96
C MET A 185 -10.31 -0.04 -14.65
N THR A 186 -11.06 1.03 -14.42
CA THR A 186 -11.05 1.79 -13.17
C THR A 186 -11.52 0.91 -12.01
N GLY A 187 -12.64 0.20 -12.19
CA GLY A 187 -13.18 -0.73 -11.18
C GLY A 187 -12.21 -1.85 -10.83
N ILE A 188 -11.61 -2.51 -11.82
CA ILE A 188 -10.60 -3.56 -11.59
C ILE A 188 -9.42 -2.99 -10.78
N LEU A 189 -8.86 -1.85 -11.21
CA LEU A 189 -7.71 -1.26 -10.55
C LEU A 189 -8.02 -0.84 -9.11
N ILE A 190 -9.20 -0.26 -8.86
CA ILE A 190 -9.68 0.07 -7.52
C ILE A 190 -9.78 -1.18 -6.65
N VAL A 191 -10.44 -2.23 -7.13
CA VAL A 191 -10.64 -3.46 -6.36
C VAL A 191 -9.30 -4.10 -6.00
N LEU A 192 -8.38 -4.23 -6.96
CA LEU A 192 -7.04 -4.77 -6.70
C LEU A 192 -6.27 -3.91 -5.69
N LEU A 193 -6.42 -2.59 -5.78
CA LEU A 193 -5.74 -1.66 -4.89
C LEU A 193 -6.29 -1.73 -3.47
N VAL A 194 -7.62 -1.78 -3.32
CA VAL A 194 -8.27 -1.94 -2.00
C VAL A 194 -7.89 -3.28 -1.37
N ILE A 195 -7.90 -4.38 -2.14
CA ILE A 195 -7.41 -5.70 -1.66
C ILE A 195 -5.98 -5.56 -1.13
N SER A 196 -5.10 -4.91 -1.88
CA SER A 196 -3.69 -4.76 -1.50
C SER A 196 -3.52 -3.90 -0.24
N ILE A 197 -4.31 -2.82 -0.10
CA ILE A 197 -4.33 -1.99 1.10
C ILE A 197 -4.80 -2.82 2.30
N VAL A 198 -5.95 -3.49 2.18
CA VAL A 198 -6.57 -4.29 3.25
C VAL A 198 -5.63 -5.39 3.76
N MET A 199 -4.94 -6.07 2.85
CA MET A 199 -3.96 -7.09 3.22
C MET A 199 -2.75 -6.51 3.95
N GLY A 200 -2.27 -5.34 3.52
CA GLY A 200 -1.08 -4.74 4.12
C GLY A 200 -1.35 -4.04 5.46
N ILE A 201 -2.59 -3.62 5.73
CA ILE A 201 -2.99 -2.99 7.00
C ILE A 201 -2.55 -3.83 8.22
N GLN A 202 -2.61 -5.16 8.14
CA GLN A 202 -2.22 -6.01 9.25
C GLN A 202 -0.73 -5.90 9.61
N SER A 203 0.13 -5.84 8.58
CA SER A 203 1.58 -5.81 8.77
C SER A 203 2.09 -4.43 9.12
N VAL A 204 1.74 -3.45 8.29
CA VAL A 204 2.38 -2.12 8.30
C VAL A 204 1.48 -1.09 8.97
N GLY A 205 0.17 -1.34 9.07
CA GLY A 205 -0.79 -0.42 9.65
C GLY A 205 -1.38 0.55 8.63
N VAL A 206 -2.59 1.01 8.90
CA VAL A 206 -3.37 1.87 7.98
C VAL A 206 -2.58 3.10 7.53
N ILE A 207 -1.93 3.79 8.46
CA ILE A 207 -1.25 5.06 8.20
C ILE A 207 -0.04 4.87 7.28
N LEU A 208 0.67 3.76 7.45
CA LEU A 208 1.98 3.54 6.82
C LEU A 208 1.87 2.73 5.52
N MET A 209 0.67 2.19 5.24
CA MET A 209 0.37 1.54 3.97
C MET A 209 0.49 2.49 2.77
N SER A 210 0.14 3.77 2.92
CA SER A 210 0.33 4.76 1.85
C SER A 210 1.81 4.90 1.48
N THR A 211 2.70 4.86 2.47
CA THR A 211 4.16 4.88 2.23
C THR A 211 4.62 3.63 1.48
N MET A 212 4.16 2.44 1.87
CA MET A 212 4.51 1.19 1.17
C MET A 212 4.02 1.14 -0.27
N LEU A 213 2.85 1.72 -0.58
CA LEU A 213 2.35 1.78 -1.95
C LEU A 213 3.03 2.86 -2.80
N ILE A 214 3.61 3.91 -2.21
CA ILE A 214 4.14 5.05 -2.99
C ILE A 214 5.67 5.01 -3.08
N ALA A 215 6.36 4.69 -1.99
CA ALA A 215 7.82 4.80 -1.92
C ALA A 215 8.56 3.84 -2.88
N PRO A 216 8.30 2.51 -2.92
CA PRO A 216 9.00 1.60 -3.83
C PRO A 216 8.80 1.94 -5.31
N PRO A 217 7.59 2.30 -5.80
CA PRO A 217 7.42 2.74 -7.18
C PRO A 217 8.14 4.04 -7.50
N VAL A 218 8.11 5.01 -6.58
CA VAL A 218 8.80 6.29 -6.77
C VAL A 218 10.31 6.05 -6.86
N ALA A 219 10.87 5.19 -6.00
CA ALA A 219 12.26 4.76 -6.10
C ALA A 219 12.54 4.11 -7.46
N ALA A 220 11.76 3.09 -7.86
CA ALA A 220 11.95 2.36 -9.12
C ALA A 220 11.86 3.27 -10.37
N ARG A 221 10.96 4.27 -10.36
CA ARG A 221 10.80 5.23 -11.46
C ARG A 221 12.05 6.08 -11.72
N GLN A 222 12.92 6.23 -10.73
CA GLN A 222 14.19 6.93 -10.91
C GLN A 222 15.22 6.10 -11.67
N TRP A 223 15.13 4.77 -11.63
CA TRP A 223 16.09 3.87 -12.27
C TRP A 223 15.71 3.47 -13.69
N THR A 224 14.41 3.45 -14.02
CA THR A 224 13.92 2.99 -15.32
C THR A 224 12.71 3.76 -15.82
N ASP A 225 12.63 3.91 -17.15
CA ASP A 225 11.46 4.46 -17.84
C ASP A 225 10.58 3.34 -18.46
N LYS A 226 11.03 2.07 -18.41
CA LYS A 226 10.29 0.93 -18.95
C LYS A 226 9.33 0.38 -17.89
N PHE A 227 8.02 0.43 -18.18
CA PHE A 227 6.95 -0.02 -17.27
C PHE A 227 7.18 -1.42 -16.68
N ASN A 228 7.52 -2.40 -17.51
CA ASN A 228 7.72 -3.78 -17.08
C ASN A 228 8.87 -3.89 -16.06
N ILE A 229 9.98 -3.17 -16.30
CA ILE A 229 11.14 -3.16 -15.40
C ILE A 229 10.80 -2.38 -14.12
N MET A 230 10.03 -1.30 -14.24
CA MET A 230 9.59 -0.50 -13.10
C MET A 230 8.75 -1.33 -12.12
N MET A 231 7.86 -2.19 -12.64
CA MET A 231 7.03 -3.06 -11.81
C MET A 231 7.86 -4.08 -11.01
N ILE A 232 8.82 -4.73 -11.67
CA ILE A 232 9.70 -5.72 -11.02
C ILE A 232 10.61 -5.03 -9.99
N LEU A 233 11.25 -3.91 -10.35
CA LEU A 233 12.11 -3.16 -9.42
C LEU A 233 11.32 -2.64 -8.21
N SER A 234 10.11 -2.14 -8.43
CA SER A 234 9.24 -1.65 -7.36
C SER A 234 8.87 -2.78 -6.39
N GLY A 235 8.49 -3.94 -6.93
CA GLY A 235 8.24 -5.13 -6.10
C GLY A 235 9.47 -5.56 -5.31
N ILE A 236 10.66 -5.58 -5.92
CA ILE A 236 11.92 -5.93 -5.23
C ILE A 236 12.24 -4.93 -4.12
N PHE A 237 12.12 -3.62 -4.39
CA PHE A 237 12.36 -2.60 -3.37
C PHE A 237 11.36 -2.66 -2.23
N GLY A 238 10.08 -2.93 -2.52
CA GLY A 238 9.07 -3.13 -1.51
C GLY A 238 9.36 -4.36 -0.66
N ALA A 239 9.69 -5.50 -1.27
CA ALA A 239 10.05 -6.72 -0.57
C ALA A 239 11.29 -6.53 0.31
N PHE A 240 12.33 -5.90 -0.25
CA PHE A 240 13.56 -5.59 0.47
C PHE A 240 13.28 -4.70 1.68
N SER A 241 12.47 -3.66 1.52
CA SER A 241 12.06 -2.78 2.62
C SER A 241 11.26 -3.51 3.70
N GLY A 242 10.38 -4.43 3.32
CA GLY A 242 9.60 -5.24 4.26
C GLY A 242 10.49 -6.16 5.10
N ILE A 243 11.39 -6.91 4.44
CA ILE A 243 12.31 -7.86 5.08
C ILE A 243 13.29 -7.13 6.00
N THR A 244 13.96 -6.10 5.49
CA THR A 244 14.96 -5.34 6.27
C THR A 244 14.31 -4.56 7.40
N GLY A 245 13.14 -3.96 7.18
CA GLY A 245 12.40 -3.28 8.24
C GLY A 245 11.94 -4.22 9.35
N SER A 246 11.51 -5.45 8.98
CA SER A 246 11.14 -6.48 9.95
C SER A 246 12.35 -6.99 10.76
N PHE A 247 13.51 -7.14 10.11
CA PHE A 247 14.76 -7.51 10.76
C PHE A 247 15.20 -6.49 11.82
N ILE A 248 15.19 -5.20 11.46
CA ILE A 248 15.55 -4.12 12.39
C ILE A 248 14.57 -4.07 13.56
N SER A 249 13.27 -4.17 13.30
CA SER A 249 12.23 -4.13 14.33
C SER A 249 12.32 -5.28 15.33
N MET A 250 12.82 -6.45 14.91
CA MET A 250 12.93 -7.62 15.78
C MET A 250 14.25 -7.65 16.55
N TYR A 251 15.31 -7.06 15.99
CA TYR A 251 16.59 -6.89 16.68
C TYR A 251 16.49 -5.88 17.84
N TYR A 252 15.75 -4.78 17.65
CA TYR A 252 15.53 -3.76 18.68
C TYR A 252 14.16 -3.94 19.35
N LYS A 253 14.16 -4.52 20.56
CA LYS A 253 12.94 -4.71 21.37
C LYS A 253 12.21 -3.38 21.58
N GLY A 254 10.93 -3.34 21.21
CA GLY A 254 10.02 -2.20 21.43
C GLY A 254 9.73 -1.34 20.21
N LEU A 255 10.39 -1.58 19.06
CA LEU A 255 10.04 -0.91 17.81
C LEU A 255 8.81 -1.57 17.16
N SER A 256 7.88 -0.75 16.66
CA SER A 256 6.78 -1.25 15.82
C SER A 256 7.29 -1.50 14.40
N THR A 257 6.89 -2.63 13.82
CA THR A 257 7.35 -3.09 12.50
C THR A 257 6.93 -2.15 11.38
N GLY A 258 5.72 -1.59 11.45
CA GLY A 258 5.21 -0.67 10.42
C GLY A 258 6.08 0.57 10.25
N PRO A 259 6.30 1.39 11.30
CA PRO A 259 7.10 2.61 11.21
C PRO A 259 8.53 2.36 10.71
N VAL A 260 9.15 1.27 11.17
CA VAL A 260 10.51 0.91 10.74
C VAL A 260 10.55 0.59 9.25
N ILE A 261 9.59 -0.19 8.75
CA ILE A 261 9.46 -0.49 7.30
C ILE A 261 9.29 0.81 6.49
N ALA A 262 8.47 1.76 6.96
CA ALA A 262 8.27 3.04 6.29
C ALA A 262 9.53 3.91 6.24
N ILE A 263 10.32 3.94 7.33
CA ILE A 263 11.61 4.65 7.38
C ILE A 263 12.59 4.02 6.38
N VAL A 264 12.69 2.69 6.34
CA VAL A 264 13.56 1.99 5.38
C VAL A 264 13.14 2.28 3.94
N ALA A 265 11.85 2.23 3.64
CA ALA A 265 11.34 2.56 2.30
C ALA A 265 11.69 4.00 1.90
N SER A 266 11.55 4.93 2.84
CA SER A 266 11.87 6.35 2.65
C SER A 266 13.36 6.55 2.40
N LEU A 267 14.23 5.82 3.11
CA LEU A 267 15.68 5.82 2.86
C LEU A 267 15.99 5.31 1.45
N ILE A 268 15.38 4.21 1.01
CA ILE A 268 15.56 3.67 -0.35
C ILE A 268 15.16 4.70 -1.41
N VAL A 269 14.06 5.44 -1.19
CA VAL A 269 13.65 6.54 -2.06
C VAL A 269 14.68 7.66 -2.06
N PHE A 270 15.14 8.10 -0.89
CA PHE A 270 16.13 9.16 -0.76
C PHE A 270 17.43 8.82 -1.49
N PHE A 271 17.95 7.60 -1.29
CA PHE A 271 19.10 7.07 -2.02
C PHE A 271 18.84 7.02 -3.54
N SER A 272 17.66 6.56 -3.96
CA SER A 272 17.32 6.49 -5.39
C SER A 272 17.21 7.86 -6.05
N ILE A 273 16.69 8.87 -5.34
CA ILE A 273 16.63 10.26 -5.84
C ILE A 273 18.04 10.86 -5.93
N LEU A 274 18.91 10.57 -4.96
CA LEU A 274 20.25 11.15 -4.92
C LEU A 274 21.17 10.54 -5.99
N PHE A 275 21.13 9.21 -6.16
CA PHE A 275 22.04 8.45 -7.01
C PHE A 275 21.49 8.06 -8.40
N SER A 276 20.25 8.43 -8.73
CA SER A 276 19.68 8.04 -10.02
C SER A 276 20.49 8.57 -11.23
N PRO A 277 20.89 7.70 -12.17
CA PRO A 277 21.76 8.07 -13.28
C PRO A 277 21.11 8.97 -14.33
N LYS A 278 19.77 9.01 -14.43
CA LYS A 278 19.04 9.82 -15.44
C LYS A 278 18.33 11.05 -14.88
N LYS A 279 17.89 11.01 -13.62
CA LYS A 279 17.07 12.05 -12.98
C LYS A 279 17.62 12.51 -11.63
N GLY A 280 18.75 11.92 -11.17
CA GLY A 280 19.33 12.23 -9.87
C GLY A 280 19.93 13.63 -9.82
N ILE A 281 19.69 14.32 -8.72
CA ILE A 281 20.09 15.71 -8.51
C ILE A 281 21.62 15.89 -8.65
N LEU A 282 22.41 14.89 -8.23
CA LEU A 282 23.88 14.90 -8.34
C LEU A 282 24.39 14.77 -9.78
N PHE A 283 23.74 13.93 -10.61
CA PHE A 283 24.16 13.72 -12.00
C PHE A 283 23.54 14.75 -12.96
N SER A 284 22.37 15.30 -12.65
CA SER A 284 21.81 16.43 -13.39
C SER A 284 22.69 17.67 -13.26
N LYS A 285 23.27 17.94 -12.07
CA LYS A 285 24.15 19.10 -11.86
C LYS A 285 25.46 19.02 -12.65
N LYS A 286 26.02 17.81 -12.85
CA LYS A 286 27.18 17.61 -13.74
C LYS A 286 26.84 17.84 -15.22
N ARG A 287 25.60 17.54 -15.63
CA ARG A 287 25.17 17.70 -17.03
C ARG A 287 24.88 19.17 -17.39
N THR A 288 24.31 19.95 -16.48
CA THR A 288 24.12 21.40 -16.69
C THR A 288 25.46 22.15 -16.74
N MET A 289 26.49 21.68 -16.04
CA MET A 289 27.84 22.26 -16.12
C MET A 289 28.65 21.81 -17.36
N GLN A 290 28.31 20.68 -18.00
CA GLN A 290 28.95 20.23 -19.25
C GLN A 290 28.19 20.63 -20.53
N GLY A 291 26.94 21.09 -20.43
CA GLY A 291 26.14 21.58 -21.55
C GLY A 291 26.25 23.08 -21.84
N GLY A 292 27.09 23.81 -21.11
CA GLY A 292 27.32 25.26 -21.29
C GLY A 292 28.47 25.62 -22.25
N THR A 293 29.03 24.65 -22.96
CA THR A 293 30.01 24.87 -24.04
C THR A 293 29.63 24.01 -25.24
N LYS A 294 28.68 24.50 -26.03
CA LYS A 294 28.60 24.36 -27.49
C LYS A 294 27.46 25.21 -28.02
#